data_AF-A0A968YWK8-F1
#
_entry.id   AF-A0A968YWK8-F1
#
_cell.length_a   1.000
_cell.length_b   1.000
_cell.length_c   1.000
_cell.angle_alpha   90.00
_cell.angle_beta   90.00
_cell.angle_gamma   90.00
#
_symmetry.space_group_name_H-M   'P 1'
#
loop_
_entity.id
_entity.type
_entity.pdbx_description
1 polymer ?
#
loop_
_entity_poly.entity_id
_entity_poly.type
_entity_poly.pdbx_seq_one_letter_code
_entity_poly.pdbx_strand_id
1 'polypeptide(L)'
;HQQADSAMTLGDTLMDVRCHIWQGNEEERLELQQALNQLEEKTREMIESVFLHQLSRQEVAQRIGVSPVTVTRRIKKGIEELVGLLQQQQALVVEG
;
A
#
# COMPACT_ATOMS: atom_id res chain seq x y z
N HIS A 1 36.28 -34.70 -7.37
CA HIS A 1 34.86 -34.92 -7.04
C HIS A 1 34.65 -34.67 -5.56
N GLN A 2 33.89 -33.65 -5.21
CA GLN A 2 32.75 -33.74 -4.29
C GLN A 2 32.32 -32.30 -3.97
N GLN A 3 31.39 -31.86 -4.79
CA GLN A 3 30.53 -30.72 -4.55
C GLN A 3 29.88 -30.96 -3.19
N ALA A 4 30.17 -30.09 -2.22
CA ALA A 4 29.39 -30.04 -1.00
C ALA A 4 28.00 -29.56 -1.42
N ASP A 5 27.12 -30.52 -1.70
CA ASP A 5 25.68 -30.31 -1.59
C ASP A 5 25.45 -29.97 -0.12
N SER A 6 25.59 -28.69 0.22
CA SER A 6 25.03 -28.12 1.43
C SER A 6 23.53 -28.41 1.33
N ALA A 7 23.10 -29.53 1.92
CA ALA A 7 21.71 -29.92 1.97
C ALA A 7 20.97 -28.78 2.69
N MET A 8 20.33 -27.91 1.90
CA MET A 8 19.53 -26.81 2.41
C MET A 8 18.55 -27.44 3.39
N THR A 9 18.64 -27.06 4.67
CA THR A 9 17.78 -27.66 5.67
C THR A 9 16.37 -27.14 5.46
N LEU A 10 15.37 -27.90 5.89
CA LEU A 10 13.98 -27.42 5.87
C LEU A 10 13.83 -26.10 6.63
N GLY A 11 14.67 -25.86 7.66
CA GLY A 11 14.74 -24.59 8.38
C GLY A 11 15.26 -23.44 7.52
N ASP A 12 16.26 -23.68 6.68
CA ASP A 12 16.82 -22.69 5.76
C ASP A 12 15.77 -22.29 4.70
N THR A 13 15.06 -23.25 4.12
CA THR A 13 14.00 -22.99 3.14
C THR A 13 12.81 -22.24 3.75
N LEU A 14 12.39 -22.58 4.97
CA LEU A 14 11.31 -21.86 5.66
C LEU A 14 11.72 -20.43 6.06
N MET A 15 12.99 -20.21 6.38
CA MET A 15 13.50 -18.87 6.68
C MET A 15 13.54 -18.00 5.42
N ASP A 16 13.89 -18.60 4.28
CA ASP A 16 13.88 -17.95 2.96
C ASP A 16 12.47 -17.49 2.56
N VAL A 17 11.46 -18.37 2.72
CA VAL A 17 10.05 -18.01 2.44
C VAL A 17 9.57 -16.83 3.29
N ARG A 18 9.90 -16.81 4.59
CA ARG A 18 9.50 -15.69 5.47
C ARG A 18 10.19 -14.39 5.08
N CYS A 19 11.47 -14.47 4.68
CA CYS A 19 12.21 -13.32 4.20
C CYS A 19 11.58 -12.74 2.93
N HIS A 20 11.26 -13.61 1.96
CA HIS A 20 10.60 -13.20 0.72
C HIS A 20 9.21 -12.59 0.94
N ILE A 21 8.38 -13.16 1.82
CA ILE A 21 7.07 -12.57 2.17
C ILE A 21 7.26 -11.19 2.81
N TRP A 22 8.23 -11.06 3.72
CA TRP A 22 8.51 -9.77 4.36
C TRP A 22 8.97 -8.72 3.35
N GLN A 23 9.89 -9.09 2.45
CA GLN A 23 10.38 -8.20 1.40
C GLN A 23 9.25 -7.76 0.47
N GLY A 24 8.44 -8.69 -0.03
CA GLY A 24 7.29 -8.35 -0.89
C GLY A 24 6.30 -7.42 -0.19
N ASN A 25 5.96 -7.69 1.07
CA ASN A 25 5.06 -6.82 1.84
C ASN A 25 5.65 -5.42 2.05
N GLU A 26 6.97 -5.31 2.27
CA GLU A 26 7.63 -4.02 2.46
C GLU A 26 7.71 -3.23 1.15
N GLU A 27 7.96 -3.90 0.03
CA GLU A 27 7.91 -3.33 -1.32
C GLU A 27 6.50 -2.81 -1.64
N GLU A 28 5.46 -3.62 -1.44
CA GLU A 28 4.06 -3.21 -1.61
C GLU A 28 3.69 -2.02 -0.72
N ARG A 29 4.17 -2.01 0.54
CA ARG A 29 3.96 -0.89 1.48
C ARG A 29 4.61 0.39 0.96
N LEU A 30 5.84 0.31 0.46
CA LEU A 30 6.56 1.45 -0.09
C LEU A 30 5.87 1.98 -1.35
N GLU A 31 5.45 1.11 -2.26
CA GLU A 31 4.72 1.47 -3.47
C GLU A 31 3.40 2.19 -3.14
N LEU A 32 2.63 1.65 -2.20
CA LEU A 32 1.39 2.28 -1.73
C LEU A 32 1.65 3.64 -1.09
N GLN A 33 2.71 3.77 -0.28
CA GLN A 33 3.08 5.04 0.34
C GLN A 33 3.47 6.09 -0.71
N GLN A 34 4.19 5.70 -1.75
CA GLN A 34 4.55 6.57 -2.87
C GLN A 34 3.30 7.01 -3.66
N ALA A 35 2.36 6.11 -3.93
CA ALA A 35 1.10 6.44 -4.56
C ALA A 35 0.24 7.40 -3.71
N LEU A 36 0.14 7.16 -2.40
CA LEU A 36 -0.53 8.06 -1.46
C LEU A 36 0.10 9.46 -1.47
N ASN A 37 1.43 9.53 -1.56
CA ASN A 37 2.17 10.79 -1.61
C ASN A 37 1.90 11.64 -2.86
N GLN A 38 1.32 11.05 -3.91
CA GLN A 38 0.94 11.75 -5.13
C GLN A 38 -0.49 12.34 -5.08
N LEU A 39 -1.33 11.89 -4.13
CA LEU A 39 -2.67 12.44 -3.96
C LEU A 39 -2.63 13.86 -3.36
N GLU A 40 -3.67 14.65 -3.66
CA GLU A 40 -3.95 15.91 -2.95
C GLU A 40 -3.96 15.67 -1.43
N GLU A 41 -3.28 16.53 -0.68
CA GLU A 41 -3.10 16.42 0.78
C GLU A 41 -4.41 16.17 1.52
N LYS A 42 -5.47 16.95 1.26
CA LYS A 42 -6.77 16.75 1.92
C LYS A 42 -7.47 15.44 1.54
N THR A 43 -7.19 14.90 0.36
CA THR A 43 -7.75 13.61 -0.07
C THR A 43 -7.00 12.47 0.62
N ARG A 44 -5.67 12.57 0.68
CA ARG A 44 -4.81 11.66 1.45
C ARG A 44 -5.19 11.62 2.93
N GLU A 45 -5.30 12.78 3.58
CA GLU A 45 -5.68 12.91 4.98
C GLU A 45 -7.02 12.21 5.29
N MET A 46 -8.02 12.37 4.40
CA MET A 46 -9.32 11.70 4.54
C MET A 46 -9.23 10.18 4.40
N ILE A 47 -8.39 9.69 3.48
CA ILE A 47 -8.17 8.25 3.27
C ILE A 47 -7.44 7.66 4.48
N GLU A 48 -6.32 8.26 4.90
CA GLU A 48 -5.55 7.81 6.06
C GLU A 48 -6.40 7.81 7.34
N SER A 49 -7.20 8.85 7.55
CA SER A 49 -8.12 8.93 8.68
C SER A 49 -9.13 7.78 8.74
N VAL A 50 -9.70 7.39 7.60
CA VAL A 50 -10.72 6.33 7.56
C VAL A 50 -10.12 4.93 7.60
N PHE A 51 -9.04 4.70 6.86
CA PHE A 51 -8.50 3.35 6.66
C PHE A 51 -7.37 3.00 7.62
N LEU A 52 -6.52 3.95 8.01
CA LEU A 52 -5.38 3.71 8.90
C LEU A 52 -5.73 4.04 10.36
N HIS A 53 -6.47 5.12 10.58
CA HIS A 53 -6.90 5.55 11.93
C HIS A 53 -8.29 5.05 12.32
N GLN A 54 -8.96 4.34 11.43
CA GLN A 54 -10.27 3.71 11.65
C GLN A 54 -11.39 4.67 12.08
N LEU A 55 -11.28 5.95 11.72
CA LEU A 55 -12.32 6.93 11.99
C LEU A 55 -13.49 6.74 11.02
N SER A 56 -14.71 6.96 11.51
CA SER A 56 -15.87 7.02 10.65
C SER A 56 -15.81 8.27 9.76
N ARG A 57 -16.45 8.20 8.58
CA ARG A 57 -16.55 9.35 7.68
C ARG A 57 -17.24 10.56 8.32
N GLN A 58 -18.08 10.33 9.33
CA GLN A 58 -18.72 11.39 10.13
C GLN A 58 -17.69 12.10 11.02
N GLU A 59 -16.86 11.35 11.75
CA GLU A 59 -15.80 11.92 12.59
C GLU A 59 -14.77 12.68 11.76
N VAL A 60 -14.37 12.13 10.61
CA VAL A 60 -13.46 12.81 9.68
C VAL A 60 -14.06 14.11 9.14
N ALA A 61 -15.35 14.09 8.79
CA ALA A 61 -16.07 15.28 8.33
C ALA A 61 -16.09 16.38 9.39
N GLN A 62 -16.34 16.02 10.65
CA GLN A 62 -16.31 16.97 11.78
C GLN A 62 -14.92 17.54 12.02
N ARG A 63 -13.86 16.71 11.98
CA ARG A 63 -12.48 17.16 12.18
C ARG A 63 -11.99 18.12 11.08
N ILE A 64 -12.33 17.84 9.82
CA ILE A 64 -11.87 18.62 8.66
C ILE A 64 -12.79 19.83 8.38
N GLY A 65 -14.02 19.85 8.92
CA GLY A 65 -14.99 20.92 8.70
C GLY A 65 -15.69 20.84 7.34
N VAL A 66 -15.99 19.63 6.86
CA VAL A 66 -16.70 19.38 5.59
C VAL A 66 -17.93 18.50 5.82
N SER A 67 -18.75 18.28 4.79
CA SER A 67 -19.86 17.33 4.89
C SER A 67 -19.38 15.87 4.77
N PRO A 68 -20.03 14.90 5.43
CA PRO A 68 -19.72 13.46 5.27
C PRO A 68 -19.83 12.96 3.82
N VAL A 69 -20.69 13.60 3.02
CA VAL A 69 -20.81 13.33 1.59
C VAL A 69 -19.55 13.79 0.84
N THR A 70 -18.98 14.94 1.21
CA THR A 70 -17.70 15.42 0.65
C THR A 70 -16.56 14.46 0.96
N VAL A 71 -16.51 13.95 2.19
CA VAL A 71 -15.53 12.92 2.59
C VAL A 71 -15.69 11.68 1.73
N THR A 72 -16.92 11.17 1.57
CA THR A 72 -17.19 10.00 0.71
C THR A 72 -16.75 10.23 -0.74
N ARG A 73 -17.05 11.40 -1.32
CA ARG A 73 -16.68 11.74 -2.70
C ARG A 73 -15.16 11.80 -2.86
N ARG A 74 -14.45 12.45 -1.93
CA ARG A 74 -12.99 12.58 -1.97
C ARG A 74 -12.30 11.24 -1.79
N ILE A 75 -12.77 10.41 -0.86
CA ILE A 75 -12.25 9.05 -0.69
C ILE A 75 -12.45 8.23 -1.97
N LYS A 76 -13.64 8.27 -2.57
CA LYS A 76 -13.89 7.54 -3.82
C LYS A 76 -12.94 7.98 -4.94
N LYS A 77 -12.82 9.29 -5.17
CA LYS A 77 -11.90 9.86 -6.17
C LYS A 77 -10.45 9.48 -5.89
N GLY A 78 -10.01 9.60 -4.64
CA GLY A 78 -8.63 9.27 -4.26
C GLY A 78 -8.33 7.78 -4.40
N ILE A 79 -9.28 6.88 -4.14
CA ILE A 79 -9.12 5.45 -4.41
C ILE A 79 -9.00 5.19 -5.91
N GLU A 80 -9.83 5.83 -6.75
CA GLU A 80 -9.72 5.72 -8.21
C GLU A 80 -8.35 6.21 -8.71
N GLU A 81 -7.83 7.31 -8.16
CA GLU A 81 -6.49 7.82 -8.46
C GLU A 81 -5.38 6.86 -8.00
N LEU A 82 -5.46 6.30 -6.78
CA LEU A 82 -4.51 5.30 -6.29
C LEU A 82 -4.46 4.07 -7.17
N VAL A 83 -5.61 3.54 -7.59
CA VAL A 83 -5.67 2.39 -8.49
C VAL A 83 -4.96 2.70 -9.81
N GLY A 84 -5.19 3.88 -10.39
CA GLY A 84 -4.49 4.32 -11.59
C GLY A 84 -2.97 4.41 -11.39
N LEU A 85 -2.53 5.03 -10.28
CA LEU A 85 -1.10 5.18 -9.97
C LEU A 85 -0.39 3.85 -9.76
N LEU A 86 -1.03 2.89 -9.08
CA LEU A 86 -0.46 1.56 -8.85
C LEU A 86 -0.43 0.73 -10.13
N GLN A 87 -1.46 0.82 -10.97
CA GLN A 87 -1.48 0.15 -12.28
C GLN A 87 -0.40 0.69 -13.23
N GLN A 88 -0.16 2.01 -13.22
CA GLN A 88 0.91 2.63 -14.01
C GLN A 88 2.31 2.18 -13.57
N GLN A 89 2.54 2.06 -12.27
CA GLN A 89 3.82 1.58 -11.72
C GLN A 89 4.09 0.13 -12.10
N GLN A 90 3.08 -0.74 -12.03
CA GLN A 90 3.21 -2.15 -12.46
C GLN A 90 3.52 -2.28 -13.96
N ALA A 91 2.96 -1.42 -14.81
CA ALA A 91 3.24 -1.46 -16.25
C ALA A 91 4.70 -1.10 -16.60
N LEU A 92 5.36 -0.27 -15.79
CA LEU A 92 6.76 0.14 -16.01
C LEU A 92 7.78 -0.96 -15.65
N VAL A 93 7.41 -1.92 -14.82
CA VAL A 93 8.30 -3.02 -14.38
C VAL A 93 8.34 -4.17 -15.41
N VAL A 94 7.34 -4.27 -16.31
CA VAL A 94 7.22 -5.39 -17.27
C VAL A 94 8.00 -5.14 -18.58
N GLU A 95 8.42 -3.90 -18.86
CA GLU A 95 9.17 -3.54 -20.08
C GLU A 95 10.70 -3.42 -19.87
N GLY A 96 11.22 -3.89 -18.72
CA GLY A 96 12.65 -3.81 -18.34
C GLY A 96 13.39 -5.14 -18.39
#